data_AF-A0A4Q5T229-F1
#
_entry.id   AF-A0A4Q5T229-F1
#
_cell.length_a   1.000
_cell.length_b   1.000
_cell.length_c   1.000
_cell.angle_alpha   90.00
_cell.angle_beta   90.00
_cell.angle_gamma   90.00
#
_symmetry.space_group_name_H-M   'P 1'
#
loop_
_entity.id
_entity.type
_entity.pdbx_description
1 polymer ?
#
loop_
_entity_poly.entity_id
_entity_poly.type
_entity_poly.pdbx_seq_one_letter_code
_entity_poly.pdbx_strand_id
1 'polypeptide(L)'
;MINVTHPDPGYAASALAAPRQSQHCLVGYPVRDPANIHNTDTRRVTNDTTQQQSDSTTTKSERQILIEELKRLQSVFASNDKEKIADLFSFPISNETVGIYIDDSTFNAQLDKNGNKVTRPMFIRFYPDISASLQIKQINQLFKKLDVDRLSHMDTLQHEAIIKSEPCYHYHALTTEKELVTLTIGTNSNEDYKSKTVSEDEIAENSSEFCEHVLWWVFRFDGKKLHFKNISGAG
;
A
#
# COMPACT_ATOMS: atom_id res chain seq x y z
N MET A 1 -24.12 -26.13 -40.65
CA MET A 1 -24.61 -26.40 -39.29
C MET A 1 -23.40 -26.38 -38.38
N ILE A 2 -23.18 -25.26 -37.68
CA ILE A 2 -22.04 -25.08 -36.78
C ILE A 2 -22.61 -24.95 -35.37
N ASN A 3 -22.22 -25.88 -34.51
CA ASN A 3 -22.69 -26.01 -33.14
C ASN A 3 -21.86 -25.07 -32.26
N VAL A 4 -22.49 -24.04 -31.70
CA VAL A 4 -21.83 -23.07 -30.80
C VAL A 4 -22.26 -23.39 -29.38
N THR A 5 -21.39 -24.06 -28.63
CA THR A 5 -21.54 -24.25 -27.17
C THR A 5 -21.00 -23.03 -26.44
N HIS A 6 -21.88 -22.30 -25.76
CA HIS A 6 -21.53 -21.26 -24.78
C HIS A 6 -20.98 -21.90 -23.49
N PRO A 7 -19.93 -21.35 -22.87
CA PRO A 7 -19.59 -21.65 -21.49
C PRO A 7 -20.28 -20.67 -20.51
N ASP A 8 -20.77 -21.25 -19.40
CA ASP A 8 -21.31 -20.58 -18.23
C ASP A 8 -20.33 -19.57 -17.58
N PRO A 9 -20.80 -18.39 -17.12
CA PRO A 9 -20.05 -17.55 -16.21
C PRO A 9 -20.45 -17.84 -14.76
N GLY A 10 -19.65 -18.64 -14.06
CA GLY A 10 -19.81 -18.91 -12.63
C GLY A 10 -18.58 -18.52 -11.84
N TYR A 11 -18.44 -17.25 -11.43
CA TYR A 11 -17.58 -16.85 -10.32
C TYR A 11 -18.20 -15.67 -9.57
N ALA A 12 -18.73 -15.97 -8.38
CA ALA A 12 -19.20 -14.98 -7.42
C ALA A 12 -17.99 -14.34 -6.71
N ALA A 13 -17.76 -13.04 -6.95
CA ALA A 13 -16.83 -12.25 -6.15
C ALA A 13 -17.51 -11.91 -4.81
N SER A 14 -17.00 -12.49 -3.72
CA SER A 14 -17.38 -12.09 -2.36
C SER A 14 -16.66 -10.78 -2.01
N ALA A 15 -17.40 -9.67 -2.03
CA ALA A 15 -16.94 -8.39 -1.51
C ALA A 15 -16.86 -8.47 0.03
N LEU A 16 -15.64 -8.47 0.57
CA LEU A 16 -15.39 -8.27 1.99
C LEU A 16 -15.63 -6.80 2.33
N ALA A 17 -16.82 -6.50 2.83
CA ALA A 17 -17.14 -5.23 3.44
C ALA A 17 -16.28 -5.04 4.71
N ALA A 18 -15.50 -3.95 4.76
CA ALA A 18 -14.78 -3.56 5.97
C ALA A 18 -15.79 -3.09 7.04
N PRO A 19 -15.67 -3.54 8.31
CA PRO A 19 -16.55 -3.10 9.37
C PRO A 19 -16.22 -1.68 9.84
N ARG A 20 -17.19 -0.76 9.75
CA ARG A 20 -17.14 0.55 10.45
C ARG A 20 -17.26 0.32 11.96
N GLN A 21 -16.15 0.42 12.70
CA GLN A 21 -16.19 0.55 14.16
C GLN A 21 -16.12 2.04 14.55
N SER A 22 -17.25 2.55 15.01
CA SER A 22 -17.33 3.79 15.79
C SER A 22 -16.83 3.51 17.21
N GLN A 23 -15.69 4.10 17.60
CA GLN A 23 -15.20 4.07 18.97
C GLN A 23 -15.37 5.42 19.64
N HIS A 24 -16.20 5.42 20.68
CA HIS A 24 -16.37 6.48 21.66
C HIS A 24 -15.07 6.71 22.44
N CYS A 25 -14.58 7.95 22.46
CA CYS A 25 -13.51 8.38 23.35
C CYS A 25 -14.05 8.55 24.78
N LEU A 26 -13.51 7.78 25.74
CA LEU A 26 -13.59 8.10 27.17
C LEU A 26 -12.20 8.52 27.66
N VAL A 27 -12.14 9.75 28.15
CA VAL A 27 -10.95 10.43 28.69
C VAL A 27 -10.89 10.17 30.21
N GLY A 28 -9.72 9.79 30.73
CA GLY A 28 -9.48 9.73 32.17
C GLY A 28 -8.04 9.33 32.52
N TYR A 29 -7.17 10.32 32.73
CA TYR A 29 -5.84 10.12 33.33
C TYR A 29 -5.87 10.48 34.82
N PRO A 30 -5.24 9.70 35.71
CA PRO A 30 -4.87 10.16 37.04
C PRO A 30 -3.43 10.73 37.09
N VAL A 31 -3.34 11.88 37.75
CA VAL A 31 -2.14 12.64 38.14
C VAL A 31 -1.30 11.85 39.16
N ARG A 32 0.03 11.88 39.04
CA ARG A 32 0.96 11.51 40.13
C ARG A 32 2.05 12.58 40.26
N ASP A 33 2.08 13.22 41.43
CA ASP A 33 3.17 14.08 41.89
C ASP A 33 4.34 13.26 42.45
N PRO A 34 5.60 13.71 42.30
CA PRO A 34 6.76 13.13 42.96
C PRO A 34 7.23 13.97 44.17
N ALA A 35 7.50 13.29 45.27
CA ALA A 35 8.36 13.73 46.38
C ALA A 35 9.22 12.49 46.75
N ASN A 36 10.45 12.52 47.26
CA ASN A 36 11.25 13.53 47.93
C ASN A 36 12.73 13.02 47.95
N ILE A 37 13.63 13.93 48.26
CA ILE A 37 15.11 13.90 48.24
C ILE A 37 15.68 13.33 49.58
N HIS A 38 16.84 12.63 49.56
CA HIS A 38 18.11 13.02 50.24
C HIS A 38 19.18 11.91 50.41
N ASN A 39 20.43 12.27 50.03
CA ASN A 39 21.75 12.06 50.68
C ASN A 39 22.16 10.69 51.27
N THR A 40 23.33 10.14 50.91
CA THR A 40 24.68 10.47 51.45
C THR A 40 25.75 9.47 50.92
N ASP A 41 26.87 10.02 50.48
CA ASP A 41 28.27 9.71 50.84
C ASP A 41 28.93 8.31 50.67
N THR A 42 30.16 8.39 50.16
CA THR A 42 31.36 7.51 50.25
C THR A 42 31.25 5.99 50.06
N ARG A 43 31.91 5.46 49.00
CA ARG A 43 33.12 4.61 49.13
C ARG A 43 33.75 4.32 47.77
N ARG A 44 35.04 4.63 47.65
CA ARG A 44 35.94 4.21 46.56
C ARG A 44 36.31 2.74 46.82
N VAL A 45 35.87 1.82 45.96
CA VAL A 45 36.38 0.44 45.89
C VAL A 45 36.66 0.14 44.43
N THR A 46 37.95 0.09 44.12
CA THR A 46 38.52 -0.43 42.88
C THR A 46 38.28 -1.93 42.88
N ASN A 47 37.48 -2.44 41.94
CA ASN A 47 37.45 -3.87 41.59
C ASN A 47 37.27 -3.96 40.08
N ASP A 48 38.26 -4.58 39.44
CA ASP A 48 38.26 -5.01 38.05
C ASP A 48 36.94 -5.70 37.71
N THR A 49 36.11 -5.01 36.93
CA THR A 49 34.92 -5.60 36.33
C THR A 49 35.16 -5.60 34.84
N THR A 50 35.48 -6.78 34.34
CA THR A 50 35.44 -7.18 32.94
C THR A 50 34.26 -6.46 32.27
N GLN A 51 34.55 -5.53 31.35
CA GLN A 51 33.55 -4.99 30.44
C GLN A 51 33.10 -6.13 29.54
N GLN A 52 32.17 -6.93 30.05
CA GLN A 52 31.30 -7.73 29.23
C GLN A 52 30.37 -6.71 28.58
N GLN A 53 30.86 -6.17 27.46
CA GLN A 53 30.09 -5.46 26.47
C GLN A 53 29.01 -6.45 26.02
N SER A 54 27.91 -6.49 26.78
CA SER A 54 26.66 -7.09 26.34
C SER A 54 26.26 -6.24 25.15
N ASP A 55 26.73 -6.67 23.99
CA ASP A 55 26.21 -6.26 22.70
C ASP A 55 24.76 -6.75 22.72
N SER A 56 23.90 -5.93 23.35
CA SER A 56 22.46 -6.06 23.28
C SER A 56 22.12 -5.71 21.84
N THR A 57 22.38 -6.67 20.97
CA THR A 57 21.72 -6.79 19.68
C THR A 57 20.25 -6.95 20.03
N THR A 58 19.59 -5.81 20.21
CA THR A 58 18.15 -5.74 20.43
C THR A 58 17.54 -6.37 19.18
N THR A 59 17.18 -7.64 19.29
CA THR A 59 16.54 -8.37 18.19
C THR A 59 15.29 -7.57 17.83
N LYS A 60 15.32 -6.91 16.67
CA LYS A 60 14.20 -6.13 16.19
C LYS A 60 12.98 -7.04 16.10
N SER A 61 11.82 -6.55 16.55
CA SER A 61 10.59 -7.31 16.36
C SER A 61 10.28 -7.43 14.87
N GLU A 62 9.57 -8.48 14.46
CA GLU A 62 9.13 -8.63 13.05
C GLU A 62 8.38 -7.39 12.56
N ARG A 63 7.63 -6.73 13.46
CA ARG A 63 6.93 -5.48 13.16
C ARG A 63 7.87 -4.33 12.86
N GLN A 64 8.96 -4.20 13.59
CA GLN A 64 9.99 -3.19 13.31
C GLN A 64 10.68 -3.46 11.98
N ILE A 65 10.97 -4.72 11.67
CA ILE A 65 11.56 -5.11 10.38
C ILE A 65 10.60 -4.78 9.23
N LEU A 66 9.30 -5.04 9.39
CA LEU A 66 8.28 -4.67 8.42
C LEU A 66 8.23 -3.16 8.17
N ILE A 67 8.23 -2.34 9.24
CA ILE A 67 8.24 -0.88 9.12
C ILE A 67 9.48 -0.39 8.37
N GLU A 68 10.65 -0.98 8.65
CA GLU A 68 11.90 -0.67 7.93
C GLU A 68 11.82 -1.04 6.45
N GLU A 69 11.28 -2.20 6.12
CA GLU A 69 11.09 -2.61 4.73
C GLU A 69 10.07 -1.75 3.99
N LEU A 70 9.01 -1.29 4.66
CA LEU A 70 8.05 -0.33 4.11
C LEU A 70 8.70 1.03 3.84
N LYS A 71 9.58 1.51 4.73
CA LYS A 71 10.37 2.74 4.51
C LYS A 71 11.37 2.58 3.36
N ARG A 72 11.99 1.39 3.22
CA ARG A 72 12.83 1.07 2.06
C ARG A 72 12.00 1.12 0.76
N LEU A 73 10.82 0.52 0.76
CA LEU A 73 9.89 0.53 -0.37
C LEU A 73 9.45 1.95 -0.73
N GLN A 74 9.10 2.78 0.27
CA GLN A 74 8.83 4.21 0.09
C GLN A 74 9.99 4.91 -0.60
N SER A 75 11.24 4.68 -0.16
CA SER A 75 12.43 5.28 -0.77
C SER A 75 12.63 4.87 -2.24
N VAL A 76 12.28 3.62 -2.60
CA VAL A 76 12.37 3.14 -4.00
C VAL A 76 11.36 3.87 -4.88
N PHE A 77 10.11 4.00 -4.45
CA PHE A 77 9.11 4.74 -5.22
C PHE A 77 9.40 6.24 -5.28
N ALA A 78 9.94 6.83 -4.20
CA ALA A 78 10.30 8.23 -4.16
C ALA A 78 11.45 8.60 -5.12
N SER A 79 12.35 7.66 -5.43
CA SER A 79 13.46 7.93 -6.34
C SER A 79 13.06 8.01 -7.81
N ASN A 80 11.88 7.49 -8.17
CA ASN A 80 11.41 7.36 -9.57
C ASN A 80 12.47 6.75 -10.51
N ASP A 81 13.30 5.87 -9.95
CA ASP A 81 14.40 5.24 -10.66
C ASP A 81 13.90 3.89 -11.19
N LYS A 82 13.83 3.79 -12.52
CA LYS A 82 13.31 2.60 -13.20
C LYS A 82 14.07 1.33 -12.87
N GLU A 83 15.37 1.41 -12.61
CA GLU A 83 16.19 0.25 -12.25
C GLU A 83 15.86 -0.20 -10.84
N LYS A 84 15.79 0.73 -9.88
CA LYS A 84 15.42 0.40 -8.49
C LYS A 84 14.00 -0.13 -8.37
N ILE A 85 13.08 0.41 -9.15
CA ILE A 85 11.70 -0.05 -9.19
C ILE A 85 11.61 -1.42 -9.86
N ALA A 86 12.37 -1.66 -10.94
CA ALA A 86 12.46 -2.99 -11.54
C ALA A 86 12.94 -4.03 -10.52
N ASP A 87 13.87 -3.69 -9.64
CA ASP A 87 14.40 -4.60 -8.61
C ASP A 87 13.36 -5.02 -7.55
N LEU A 88 12.17 -4.41 -7.52
CA LEU A 88 11.04 -4.87 -6.70
C LEU A 88 10.39 -6.15 -7.23
N PHE A 89 10.62 -6.48 -8.52
CA PHE A 89 9.94 -7.56 -9.20
C PHE A 89 10.87 -8.73 -9.49
N SER A 90 10.31 -9.94 -9.49
CA SER A 90 10.99 -11.13 -10.02
C SER A 90 10.67 -11.28 -11.51
N PHE A 91 11.65 -10.96 -12.36
CA PHE A 91 11.51 -11.11 -13.80
C PHE A 91 11.78 -12.54 -14.29
N PRO A 92 11.14 -12.98 -15.39
CA PRO A 92 10.08 -12.27 -16.11
C PRO A 92 8.75 -12.30 -15.35
N ILE A 93 8.01 -11.19 -15.36
CA ILE A 93 6.73 -11.03 -14.63
C ILE A 93 5.60 -11.47 -15.56
N SER A 94 4.69 -12.32 -15.10
CA SER A 94 3.48 -12.64 -15.85
C SER A 94 2.60 -11.39 -15.99
N ASN A 95 2.07 -11.12 -17.19
CA ASN A 95 1.15 -10.00 -17.37
C ASN A 95 -0.10 -10.14 -16.48
N GLU A 96 -0.54 -11.36 -16.19
CA GLU A 96 -1.65 -11.64 -15.27
C GLU A 96 -1.36 -11.18 -13.82
N THR A 97 -0.09 -11.08 -13.43
CA THR A 97 0.31 -10.67 -12.08
C THR A 97 0.25 -9.15 -11.90
N VAL A 98 0.36 -8.38 -12.97
CA VAL A 98 0.51 -6.91 -12.92
C VAL A 98 -0.57 -6.16 -13.71
N GLY A 99 -1.25 -6.82 -14.64
CA GLY A 99 -2.30 -6.23 -15.49
C GLY A 99 -1.80 -5.09 -16.38
N ILE A 100 -0.57 -5.19 -16.91
CA ILE A 100 0.02 -4.10 -17.69
C ILE A 100 -0.68 -4.02 -19.04
N TYR A 101 -1.29 -2.86 -19.31
CA TYR A 101 -1.82 -2.50 -20.63
C TYR A 101 -1.04 -1.30 -21.17
N ILE A 102 -0.47 -1.46 -22.36
CA ILE A 102 0.26 -0.42 -23.09
C ILE A 102 -0.22 -0.47 -24.53
N ASP A 103 -0.70 0.67 -25.03
CA ASP A 103 -1.07 0.83 -26.43
C ASP A 103 0.16 1.09 -27.30
N ASP A 104 1.08 0.12 -27.34
CA ASP A 104 2.29 0.16 -28.16
C ASP A 104 2.50 -1.19 -28.87
N SER A 105 2.52 -1.15 -30.20
CA SER A 105 2.66 -2.36 -31.03
C SER A 105 3.98 -3.09 -30.83
N THR A 106 5.05 -2.38 -30.48
CA THR A 106 6.38 -2.96 -30.24
C THR A 106 6.47 -3.64 -28.88
N PHE A 107 5.77 -3.11 -27.87
CA PHE A 107 5.58 -3.76 -26.58
C PHE A 107 4.75 -5.03 -26.74
N ASN A 108 3.59 -4.93 -27.39
CA ASN A 108 2.67 -6.05 -27.59
C ASN A 108 3.33 -7.20 -28.35
N ALA A 109 4.06 -6.91 -29.44
CA ALA A 109 4.83 -7.93 -30.16
C ALA A 109 5.92 -8.61 -29.30
N GLN A 110 6.57 -7.86 -28.39
CA GLN A 110 7.53 -8.44 -27.45
C GLN A 110 6.86 -9.27 -26.36
N LEU A 111 5.70 -8.83 -25.87
CA LEU A 111 4.92 -9.53 -24.85
C LEU A 111 4.44 -10.89 -25.38
N ASP A 112 3.90 -10.91 -26.60
CA ASP A 112 3.47 -12.12 -27.30
C ASP A 112 4.64 -13.09 -27.50
N LYS A 113 5.77 -12.57 -28.00
CA LYS A 113 6.99 -13.36 -28.21
C LYS A 113 7.54 -13.97 -26.91
N ASN A 114 7.34 -13.30 -25.77
CA ASN A 114 7.80 -13.75 -24.45
C ASN A 114 6.75 -14.55 -23.68
N GLY A 115 5.68 -15.02 -24.33
CA GLY A 115 4.66 -15.87 -23.70
C GLY A 115 3.83 -15.12 -22.67
N ASN A 116 3.41 -13.89 -23.00
CA ASN A 116 2.65 -13.00 -22.12
C ASN A 116 3.38 -12.63 -20.82
N LYS A 117 4.72 -12.49 -20.89
CA LYS A 117 5.56 -12.09 -19.76
C LYS A 117 6.39 -10.87 -20.09
N VAL A 118 6.45 -9.94 -19.14
CA VAL A 118 7.29 -8.75 -19.21
C VAL A 118 8.68 -9.11 -18.70
N THR A 119 9.70 -8.93 -19.54
CA THR A 119 11.11 -9.10 -19.15
C THR A 119 11.67 -7.82 -18.53
N ARG A 120 12.79 -7.91 -17.81
CA ARG A 120 13.45 -6.72 -17.24
C ARG A 120 13.81 -5.68 -18.32
N PRO A 121 14.40 -6.05 -19.48
CA PRO A 121 14.65 -5.07 -20.54
C PRO A 121 13.39 -4.41 -21.09
N MET A 122 12.28 -5.16 -21.22
CA MET A 122 10.99 -4.56 -21.59
C MET A 122 10.53 -3.56 -20.54
N PHE A 123 10.57 -3.93 -19.26
CA PHE A 123 10.18 -3.04 -18.17
C PHE A 123 10.96 -1.72 -18.18
N ILE A 124 12.28 -1.80 -18.33
CA ILE A 124 13.17 -0.64 -18.37
C ILE A 124 12.96 0.23 -19.63
N ARG A 125 12.69 -0.41 -20.77
CA ARG A 125 12.47 0.28 -22.06
C ARG A 125 11.14 1.02 -22.09
N PHE A 126 10.07 0.38 -21.61
CA PHE A 126 8.71 0.91 -21.61
C PHE A 126 8.31 1.48 -20.24
N TYR A 127 9.29 1.83 -19.41
CA TYR A 127 9.06 2.27 -18.04
C TYR A 127 8.08 3.46 -17.92
N PRO A 128 8.12 4.50 -18.77
CA PRO A 128 7.15 5.60 -18.67
C PRO A 128 5.70 5.11 -18.71
N ASP A 129 5.36 4.27 -19.69
CA ASP A 129 4.01 3.76 -19.89
C ASP A 129 3.62 2.74 -18.81
N ILE A 130 4.54 1.85 -18.45
CA ILE A 130 4.35 0.89 -17.35
C ILE A 130 4.11 1.64 -16.03
N SER A 131 4.91 2.67 -15.74
CA SER A 131 4.79 3.43 -14.50
C SER A 131 3.46 4.18 -14.38
N ALA A 132 2.93 4.65 -15.52
CA ALA A 132 1.62 5.26 -15.61
C ALA A 132 0.50 4.22 -15.42
N SER A 133 0.57 3.10 -16.14
CA SER A 133 -0.39 1.99 -16.05
C SER A 133 -0.48 1.43 -14.63
N LEU A 134 0.66 1.22 -13.97
CA LEU A 134 0.72 0.72 -12.59
C LEU A 134 0.49 1.81 -11.53
N GLN A 135 0.22 3.04 -11.95
CA GLN A 135 -0.03 4.20 -11.08
C GLN A 135 1.07 4.45 -10.03
N ILE A 136 2.34 4.28 -10.38
CA ILE A 136 3.49 4.43 -9.45
C ILE A 136 3.49 5.81 -8.78
N LYS A 137 3.08 6.86 -9.50
CA LYS A 137 2.95 8.22 -8.95
C LYS A 137 1.97 8.27 -7.77
N GLN A 138 0.88 7.51 -7.82
CA GLN A 138 -0.12 7.46 -6.75
C GLN A 138 0.37 6.67 -5.54
N ILE A 139 1.18 5.62 -5.74
CA ILE A 139 1.86 4.92 -4.64
C ILE A 139 2.82 5.86 -3.89
N ASN A 140 3.52 6.75 -4.60
CA ASN A 140 4.32 7.78 -3.95
C ASN A 140 3.44 8.76 -3.14
N GLN A 141 2.24 9.12 -3.63
CA GLN A 141 1.31 9.93 -2.84
C GLN A 141 0.82 9.21 -1.59
N LEU A 142 0.52 7.91 -1.67
CA LEU A 142 0.17 7.10 -0.51
C LEU A 142 1.21 7.23 0.60
N PHE A 143 2.49 7.02 0.29
CA PHE A 143 3.56 7.13 1.29
C PHE A 143 3.82 8.56 1.79
N LYS A 144 3.36 9.60 1.09
CA LYS A 144 3.39 10.99 1.58
C LYS A 144 2.24 11.31 2.54
N LYS A 145 1.14 10.56 2.46
CA LYS A 145 -0.07 10.78 3.25
C LYS A 145 -0.17 9.88 4.47
N LEU A 146 0.47 8.71 4.43
CA LEU A 146 0.46 7.74 5.51
C LEU A 146 1.74 7.81 6.33
N ASP A 147 1.60 7.86 7.65
CA ASP A 147 2.71 7.73 8.60
C ASP A 147 2.93 6.25 8.94
N VAL A 148 3.89 5.62 8.24
CA VAL A 148 4.21 4.20 8.35
C VAL A 148 4.60 3.80 9.78
N ASP A 149 5.17 4.71 10.58
CA ASP A 149 5.59 4.40 11.96
C ASP A 149 4.40 4.05 12.87
N ARG A 150 3.20 4.52 12.52
CA ARG A 150 1.96 4.17 13.24
C ARG A 150 1.60 2.69 13.15
N LEU A 151 2.16 1.94 12.20
CA LEU A 151 1.95 0.50 12.13
C LEU A 151 2.48 -0.22 13.37
N SER A 152 3.35 0.38 14.17
CA SER A 152 3.76 -0.16 15.47
C SER A 152 2.59 -0.47 16.41
N HIS A 153 1.42 0.15 16.21
CA HIS A 153 0.26 0.05 17.10
C HIS A 153 -1.06 -0.30 16.40
N MET A 154 -1.09 -0.35 15.07
CA MET A 154 -2.30 -0.66 14.30
C MET A 154 -1.94 -1.35 13.00
N ASP A 155 -2.86 -2.11 12.44
CA ASP A 155 -2.63 -2.87 11.21
C ASP A 155 -3.08 -2.17 9.93
N THR A 156 -3.82 -1.06 10.06
CA THR A 156 -4.33 -0.30 8.93
C THR A 156 -4.04 1.17 9.11
N LEU A 157 -3.49 1.78 8.06
CA LEU A 157 -3.37 3.22 7.90
C LEU A 157 -4.24 3.63 6.71
N GLN A 158 -5.00 4.71 6.85
CA GLN A 158 -5.87 5.23 5.79
C GLN A 158 -5.86 6.75 5.78
N HIS A 159 -5.95 7.31 4.58
CA HIS A 159 -6.13 8.74 4.33
C HIS A 159 -7.11 8.95 3.20
N GLU A 160 -8.07 9.84 3.41
CA GLU A 160 -9.05 10.25 2.40
C GLU A 160 -8.86 11.74 2.12
N ALA A 161 -8.79 12.10 0.84
CA ALA A 161 -8.60 13.47 0.36
C ALA A 161 -9.93 14.02 -0.17
N ILE A 162 -10.91 14.17 0.72
CA ILE A 162 -12.26 14.64 0.35
C ILE A 162 -12.24 16.14 0.06
N ILE A 163 -12.68 16.51 -1.15
CA ILE A 163 -12.87 17.90 -1.57
C ILE A 163 -14.37 18.13 -1.74
N LYS A 164 -14.96 18.97 -0.89
CA LYS A 164 -16.43 19.20 -0.85
C LYS A 164 -17.03 19.62 -2.20
N SER A 165 -16.25 20.27 -3.05
CA SER A 165 -16.68 20.76 -4.36
C SER A 165 -16.43 19.76 -5.50
N GLU A 166 -15.93 18.56 -5.21
CA GLU A 166 -15.67 17.53 -6.22
C GLU A 166 -16.56 16.30 -5.97
N PRO A 167 -17.08 15.68 -7.04
CA PRO A 167 -17.96 14.51 -6.94
C PRO A 167 -17.22 13.23 -6.50
N CYS A 168 -15.92 13.15 -6.73
CA CYS A 168 -15.08 12.02 -6.35
C CYS A 168 -13.98 12.49 -5.39
N TYR A 169 -13.46 11.58 -4.57
CA TYR A 169 -12.26 11.83 -3.76
C TYR A 169 -11.27 10.68 -3.86
N HIS A 170 -10.00 10.98 -3.64
CA HIS A 170 -8.95 9.96 -3.57
C HIS A 170 -8.82 9.40 -2.17
N TYR A 171 -8.53 8.10 -2.07
CA TYR A 171 -8.13 7.48 -0.82
C TYR A 171 -6.89 6.62 -0.99
N HIS A 172 -6.12 6.54 0.09
CA HIS A 172 -4.90 5.77 0.19
C HIS A 172 -4.96 4.94 1.47
N ALA A 173 -4.61 3.66 1.39
CA ALA A 173 -4.51 2.81 2.56
C ALA A 173 -3.32 1.87 2.51
N LEU A 174 -2.82 1.51 3.68
CA LEU A 174 -1.82 0.47 3.88
C LEU A 174 -2.35 -0.47 4.95
N THR A 175 -2.58 -1.73 4.59
CA THR A 175 -3.08 -2.76 5.49
C THR A 175 -2.06 -3.88 5.63
N THR A 176 -1.86 -4.35 6.85
CA THR A 176 -1.03 -5.52 7.17
C THR A 176 -1.93 -6.61 7.75
N GLU A 177 -2.04 -7.76 7.07
CA GLU A 177 -2.80 -8.90 7.56
C GLU A 177 -1.95 -10.16 7.47
N LYS A 178 -1.55 -10.70 8.63
CA LYS A 178 -0.59 -11.82 8.73
C LYS A 178 0.70 -11.48 7.97
N GLU A 179 1.04 -12.26 6.95
CA GLU A 179 2.21 -12.06 6.09
C GLU A 179 1.91 -11.16 4.88
N LEU A 180 0.70 -10.64 4.72
CA LEU A 180 0.33 -9.81 3.57
C LEU A 180 0.34 -8.33 3.92
N VAL A 181 0.89 -7.56 2.98
CA VAL A 181 0.95 -6.11 3.05
C VAL A 181 0.33 -5.57 1.78
N THR A 182 -0.76 -4.84 1.91
CA THR A 182 -1.53 -4.31 0.78
C THR A 182 -1.44 -2.79 0.78
N LEU A 183 -0.91 -2.23 -0.30
CA LEU A 183 -1.01 -0.80 -0.60
C LEU A 183 -2.23 -0.58 -1.48
N THR A 184 -3.16 0.23 -1.03
CA THR A 184 -4.40 0.53 -1.73
C THR A 184 -4.39 1.98 -2.16
N ILE A 185 -4.63 2.21 -3.44
CA ILE A 185 -4.90 3.53 -4.01
C ILE A 185 -6.24 3.45 -4.73
N GLY A 186 -7.07 4.48 -4.61
CA GLY A 186 -8.33 4.48 -5.31
C GLY A 186 -9.04 5.82 -5.25
N THR A 187 -10.22 5.85 -5.86
CA THR A 187 -11.20 6.90 -5.69
C THR A 187 -12.54 6.33 -5.27
N ASN A 188 -13.35 7.18 -4.65
CA ASN A 188 -14.70 6.86 -4.21
C ASN A 188 -15.60 8.08 -4.40
N SER A 189 -16.92 7.87 -4.40
CA SER A 189 -17.91 8.93 -4.51
C SER A 189 -17.98 9.79 -3.26
N ASN A 190 -18.04 11.10 -3.46
CA ASN A 190 -18.31 12.07 -2.42
C ASN A 190 -19.83 12.23 -2.24
N GLU A 191 -20.40 11.52 -1.27
CA GLU A 191 -21.84 11.58 -0.96
C GLU A 191 -22.32 13.00 -0.59
N ASP A 192 -21.43 13.83 -0.04
CA ASP A 192 -21.74 15.20 0.36
C ASP A 192 -21.71 16.20 -0.82
N TYR A 193 -21.25 15.78 -2.00
CA TYR A 193 -21.23 16.63 -3.17
C TYR A 193 -22.66 16.92 -3.66
N LYS A 194 -22.99 18.20 -3.80
CA LYS A 194 -24.26 18.66 -4.35
C LYS A 194 -24.03 19.18 -5.75
N SER A 195 -24.38 18.38 -6.76
CA SER A 195 -24.35 18.83 -8.15
C SER A 195 -25.27 20.04 -8.34
N LYS A 196 -24.90 20.91 -9.27
CA LYS A 196 -25.77 22.02 -9.68
C LYS A 196 -26.85 21.44 -10.59
N THR A 197 -28.03 21.15 -10.04
CA THR A 197 -29.26 20.83 -10.80
C THR A 197 -29.03 19.97 -12.04
N VAL A 198 -28.88 18.66 -11.84
CA VAL A 198 -29.01 17.68 -12.93
C VAL A 198 -30.49 17.55 -13.31
N SER A 199 -30.78 17.52 -14.61
CA SER A 199 -32.12 17.21 -15.12
C SER A 199 -32.52 15.76 -14.77
N GLU A 200 -33.81 15.43 -14.81
CA GLU A 200 -34.30 14.08 -14.45
C GLU A 200 -33.70 12.94 -15.30
N ASP A 201 -33.15 13.27 -16.48
CA ASP A 201 -32.52 12.31 -17.39
C ASP A 201 -30.98 12.24 -17.24
N GLU A 202 -30.38 13.04 -16.36
CA GLU A 202 -28.92 13.06 -16.15
C GLU A 202 -28.51 12.20 -14.95
N ILE A 203 -27.57 11.29 -15.17
CA ILE A 203 -26.96 10.52 -14.09
C ILE A 203 -26.23 11.48 -13.16
N ALA A 204 -26.50 11.38 -11.87
CA ALA A 204 -25.90 12.29 -10.90
C ALA A 204 -24.36 12.17 -10.92
N GLU A 205 -23.67 13.31 -10.92
CA GLU A 205 -22.20 13.36 -11.00
C GLU A 205 -21.49 12.59 -9.86
N ASN A 206 -22.18 12.34 -8.74
CA ASN A 206 -21.68 11.56 -7.61
C ASN A 206 -22.03 10.06 -7.68
N SER A 207 -22.56 9.55 -8.80
CA SER A 207 -22.84 8.13 -8.95
C SER A 207 -21.56 7.30 -8.81
N SER A 208 -21.61 6.23 -8.01
CA SER A 208 -20.48 5.35 -7.69
C SER A 208 -19.81 4.75 -8.93
N GLU A 209 -20.62 4.47 -9.95
CA GLU A 209 -20.21 3.98 -11.27
C GLU A 209 -19.22 4.88 -12.02
N PHE A 210 -19.04 6.16 -11.64
CA PHE A 210 -18.04 7.04 -12.25
C PHE A 210 -16.83 7.32 -11.36
N CYS A 211 -16.97 7.14 -10.05
CA CYS A 211 -15.94 7.52 -9.08
C CYS A 211 -15.21 6.32 -8.49
N GLU A 212 -15.79 5.13 -8.46
CA GLU A 212 -15.17 4.00 -7.77
C GLU A 212 -14.14 3.33 -8.66
N HIS A 213 -12.86 3.50 -8.33
CA HIS A 213 -11.80 2.62 -8.80
C HIS A 213 -10.81 2.35 -7.69
N VAL A 214 -10.17 1.20 -7.73
CA VAL A 214 -9.19 0.79 -6.72
C VAL A 214 -8.12 -0.07 -7.36
N LEU A 215 -6.88 0.15 -6.92
CA LEU A 215 -5.72 -0.65 -7.25
C LEU A 215 -5.06 -1.12 -5.95
N TRP A 216 -4.80 -2.41 -5.87
CA TRP A 216 -4.14 -3.07 -4.76
C TRP A 216 -2.78 -3.58 -5.20
N TRP A 217 -1.72 -3.09 -4.57
CA TRP A 217 -0.39 -3.67 -4.65
C TRP A 217 -0.17 -4.57 -3.45
N VAL A 218 -0.05 -5.87 -3.71
CA VAL A 218 0.07 -6.88 -2.65
C VAL A 218 1.51 -7.36 -2.57
N PHE A 219 2.05 -7.34 -1.36
CA PHE A 219 3.36 -7.87 -1.01
C PHE A 219 3.20 -8.98 0.04
N ARG A 220 4.10 -9.96 0.01
CA ARG A 220 4.30 -10.92 1.09
C ARG A 220 5.52 -10.52 1.91
N PHE A 221 5.36 -10.43 3.22
CA PHE A 221 6.43 -10.27 4.18
C PHE A 221 6.83 -11.64 4.75
N ASP A 222 8.09 -12.02 4.60
CA ASP A 222 8.61 -13.32 5.06
C ASP A 222 9.29 -13.26 6.45
N GLY A 223 9.06 -12.17 7.20
CA GLY A 223 9.76 -11.86 8.45
C GLY A 223 11.06 -11.08 8.24
N LYS A 224 11.55 -10.94 7.01
CA LYS A 224 12.79 -10.23 6.68
C LYS A 224 12.64 -9.20 5.57
N LYS A 225 11.86 -9.51 4.53
CA LYS A 225 11.73 -8.71 3.31
C LYS A 225 10.31 -8.73 2.77
N LEU A 226 9.97 -7.64 2.09
CA LEU A 226 8.78 -7.57 1.25
C LEU A 226 9.06 -8.14 -0.13
N HIS A 227 8.24 -9.10 -0.54
CA HIS A 227 8.24 -9.72 -1.86
C HIS A 227 6.99 -9.30 -2.61
N PHE A 228 7.16 -8.71 -3.78
CA PHE A 228 6.03 -8.39 -4.65
C PHE A 228 5.24 -9.66 -5.00
N LYS A 229 3.91 -9.59 -4.88
CA LYS A 229 3.01 -10.73 -5.07
C LYS A 229 2.14 -10.55 -6.30
N ASN A 230 1.38 -9.47 -6.37
CA ASN A 230 0.55 -9.10 -7.53
C ASN A 230 0.04 -7.65 -7.42
N ILE A 231 -0.47 -7.15 -8.53
CA ILE A 231 -1.34 -5.96 -8.60
C ILE A 231 -2.70 -6.43 -9.10
N SER A 232 -3.76 -5.95 -8.47
CA SER A 232 -5.14 -6.17 -8.92
C SER A 232 -5.91 -4.87 -8.82
N GLY A 233 -7.00 -4.74 -9.58
CA GLY A 233 -7.86 -3.57 -9.47
C GLY A 233 -9.33 -3.91 -9.74
N ALA A 234 -10.20 -2.99 -9.34
CA ALA A 234 -11.62 -3.00 -9.62
C ALA A 234 -12.08 -1.57 -9.93
N GLY A 235 -13.13 -1.45 -10.73
CA GLY A 235 -13.72 -0.20 -11.19
C GLY A 235 -14.71 -0.46 -12.32
#